data_AF-A0A5C4M5U6-F1
#
_entry.id   AF-A0A5C4M5U6-F1
#
_cell.length_a   1.000
_cell.length_b   1.000
_cell.length_c   1.000
_cell.angle_alpha   90.00
_cell.angle_beta   90.00
_cell.angle_gamma   90.00
#
_symmetry.space_group_name_H-M   'P 1'
#
loop_
_entity.id
_entity.type
_entity.pdbx_description
1 polymer ?
#
loop_
_entity_poly.entity_id
_entity_poly.type
_entity_poly.pdbx_seq_one_letter_code
_entity_poly.pdbx_strand_id
1 'polypeptide(L)'
;MWQAVLLALLAGVLGANAYPHFTKGITAQRFLTVFGSSPVVNVLAGWSGLALAGLCLWGAHPVRYPGLVLLGLAVGALPMGLFHAAGRTIGTRD
;
A
#
# COMPACT_ATOMS: atom_id res chain seq x y z
N MET A 1 -13.76 -5.13 -17.08
CA MET A 1 -12.37 -4.73 -17.40
C MET A 1 -11.96 -3.48 -16.64
N TRP A 2 -12.72 -2.37 -16.68
CA TRP A 2 -12.35 -1.16 -15.90
C TRP A 2 -12.27 -1.36 -14.39
N GLN A 3 -13.21 -2.10 -13.79
CA GLN A 3 -13.10 -2.47 -12.39
C GLN A 3 -11.77 -3.17 -12.06
N ALA A 4 -11.32 -4.10 -12.91
CA ALA A 4 -10.06 -4.83 -12.68
C ALA A 4 -8.85 -3.88 -12.71
N VAL A 5 -8.82 -2.95 -13.66
CA VAL A 5 -7.75 -1.95 -13.76
C VAL A 5 -7.75 -1.02 -12.55
N LEU A 6 -8.92 -0.47 -12.18
CA LEU A 6 -9.05 0.46 -11.06
C LEU A 6 -8.68 -0.19 -9.72
N LEU A 7 -9.19 -1.40 -9.46
CA LEU A 7 -8.89 -2.13 -8.24
C LEU A 7 -7.43 -2.61 -8.19
N ALA A 8 -6.84 -3.01 -9.31
CA ALA A 8 -5.42 -3.36 -9.35
C ALA A 8 -4.51 -2.15 -9.11
N LEU A 9 -4.85 -1.00 -9.70
CA LEU A 9 -4.16 0.26 -9.43
C LEU A 9 -4.25 0.64 -7.94
N LEU A 10 -5.45 0.57 -7.36
CA LEU A 10 -5.67 0.84 -5.95
C LEU A 10 -4.91 -0.16 -5.05
N ALA A 11 -4.91 -1.44 -5.40
CA ALA A 11 -4.13 -2.46 -4.70
C ALA A 11 -2.62 -2.14 -4.72
N GLY A 12 -2.09 -1.66 -5.84
CA GLY A 12 -0.69 -1.24 -5.96
C GLY A 12 -0.37 -0.07 -5.05
N VAL A 13 -1.18 0.99 -5.09
CA VAL A 13 -1.03 2.19 -4.23
C VAL A 13 -1.09 1.81 -2.75
N LEU A 14 -2.14 1.08 -2.35
CA LEU A 14 -2.33 0.68 -0.96
C LEU A 14 -1.21 -0.24 -0.47
N GLY A 15 -0.83 -1.23 -1.28
CA GLY A 15 0.22 -2.19 -0.93
C GLY A 15 1.58 -1.51 -0.75
N ALA A 16 1.98 -0.66 -1.70
CA ALA A 16 3.24 0.08 -1.64
C ALA A 16 3.26 1.11 -0.49
N ASN A 17 2.12 1.75 -0.19
CA ASN A 17 1.99 2.62 0.98
C ASN A 17 2.09 1.83 2.30
N ALA A 18 1.44 0.67 2.37
CA ALA A 18 1.34 -0.12 3.58
C ALA A 18 2.65 -0.84 3.95
N TYR A 19 3.44 -1.23 2.96
CA TYR A 19 4.68 -1.98 3.12
C TYR A 19 5.69 -1.35 4.10
N PRO A 20 6.10 -0.07 3.97
CA PRO A 20 7.04 0.54 4.90
C PRO A 20 6.49 0.66 6.32
N HIS A 21 5.18 0.89 6.50
CA HIS A 21 4.56 0.89 7.82
C HIS A 21 4.61 -0.49 8.46
N PHE A 22 4.23 -1.53 7.72
CA PHE A 22 4.25 -2.90 8.24
C PHE A 22 5.68 -3.33 8.61
N THR A 23 6.63 -3.15 7.69
CA THR A 23 8.04 -3.53 7.88
C THR A 23 8.70 -2.78 9.04
N LYS A 24 8.49 -1.46 9.17
CA LYS A 24 9.00 -0.69 10.31
C LYS A 24 8.33 -1.08 11.62
N GLY A 25 7.03 -1.37 11.59
CA GLY A 25 6.30 -1.85 12.76
C GLY A 25 6.86 -3.17 13.31
N ILE A 26 7.00 -4.19 12.47
CA ILE A 26 7.49 -5.52 12.89
C ILE A 26 8.98 -5.52 13.27
N THR A 27 9.73 -4.50 12.86
CA THR A 27 11.15 -4.30 13.22
C THR A 27 11.33 -3.35 14.41
N ALA A 28 10.25 -3.05 15.15
CA ALA A 28 10.26 -2.15 16.31
C ALA A 28 10.72 -0.70 16.01
N GLN A 29 10.64 -0.26 14.75
CA GLN A 29 11.03 1.08 14.32
C GLN A 29 9.84 2.04 14.31
N ARG A 30 10.13 3.30 14.62
CA ARG A 30 9.18 4.39 14.48
C ARG A 30 9.08 4.83 13.02
N PHE A 31 7.87 5.17 12.62
CA PHE A 31 7.54 5.67 11.29
C PHE A 31 6.23 6.41 11.39
N LEU A 32 6.12 7.58 10.79
CA LEU A 32 4.97 8.43 11.02
C LEU A 32 3.76 7.93 10.23
N THR A 33 2.61 7.86 10.89
CA THR A 33 1.28 7.65 10.30
C THR A 33 0.34 8.75 10.80
N VAL A 34 -0.84 8.84 10.21
CA VAL A 34 -1.93 9.71 10.70
C VAL A 34 -2.39 9.37 12.12
N PHE A 35 -2.10 8.17 12.62
CA PHE A 35 -2.50 7.68 13.94
C PHE A 35 -1.35 7.73 14.97
N GLY A 36 -0.19 8.27 14.60
CA GLY A 36 1.02 8.33 15.44
C GLY A 36 2.21 7.59 14.83
N SER A 37 3.29 7.43 15.61
CA SER A 37 4.57 6.91 15.11
C SER A 37 5.10 5.67 15.83
N SER A 38 4.31 5.08 16.74
CA SER A 38 4.76 3.91 17.51
C SER A 38 4.85 2.66 16.62
N PRO A 39 5.73 1.69 16.95
CA PRO A 39 5.83 0.44 16.19
C PRO A 39 4.51 -0.34 16.11
N VAL A 40 3.73 -0.37 17.21
CA VAL A 40 2.42 -1.04 17.22
C VAL A 40 1.45 -0.36 16.25
N VAL A 41 1.38 0.97 16.26
CA VAL A 41 0.54 1.73 15.31
C VAL A 41 0.98 1.45 13.86
N ASN A 42 2.28 1.35 13.62
CA ASN A 42 2.83 1.01 12.31
C ASN A 42 2.44 -0.39 11.83
N VAL A 43 2.51 -1.40 12.71
CA VAL A 43 2.03 -2.76 12.38
C VAL A 43 0.56 -2.71 12.01
N LEU A 44 -0.28 -2.07 12.83
CA LEU A 44 -1.72 -2.02 12.60
C LEU A 44 -2.09 -1.27 11.32
N ALA A 45 -1.45 -0.12 11.07
CA ALA A 45 -1.66 0.67 9.85
C ALA A 45 -1.19 -0.08 8.60
N GLY A 46 0.02 -0.65 8.63
CA GLY A 46 0.56 -1.44 7.54
C GLY A 46 -0.25 -2.71 7.27
N TRP A 47 -0.63 -3.46 8.31
CA TRP A 47 -1.46 -4.65 8.17
C TRP A 47 -2.82 -4.33 7.55
N SER A 48 -3.48 -3.26 8.02
CA SER A 48 -4.78 -2.83 7.50
C SER A 48 -4.69 -2.44 6.03
N GLY A 49 -3.64 -1.71 5.64
CA GLY A 49 -3.39 -1.33 4.26
C GLY A 49 -3.11 -2.54 3.35
N LEU A 50 -2.32 -3.51 3.81
CA LEU A 50 -2.07 -4.76 3.07
C LEU A 50 -3.34 -5.60 2.92
N ALA A 51 -4.17 -5.69 3.96
CA ALA A 51 -5.45 -6.38 3.90
C ALA A 51 -6.40 -5.74 2.86
N LEU A 52 -6.50 -4.40 2.87
CA LEU A 52 -7.28 -3.67 1.87
C LEU A 52 -6.72 -3.82 0.45
N ALA A 53 -5.40 -3.82 0.29
CA ALA A 53 -4.76 -4.10 -1.00
C ALA A 53 -5.10 -5.51 -1.51
N GLY A 54 -5.08 -6.52 -0.62
CA GLY A 54 -5.48 -7.89 -0.93
C GLY A 54 -6.95 -7.99 -1.35
N LEU A 55 -7.86 -7.29 -0.66
CA LEU A 55 -9.28 -7.24 -1.03
C LEU A 55 -9.49 -6.58 -2.40
N CYS A 56 -8.78 -5.50 -2.70
CA CYS A 56 -8.79 -4.86 -4.01
C CYS A 56 -8.28 -5.82 -5.09
N LEU A 57 -7.16 -6.51 -4.83
CA LEU A 57 -6.60 -7.47 -5.76
C LEU A 57 -7.55 -8.64 -6.01
N TRP A 58 -8.19 -9.18 -4.98
CA TRP A 58 -9.20 -10.23 -5.12
C TRP A 58 -10.38 -9.77 -6.01
N GLY A 59 -10.91 -8.57 -5.75
CA GLY A 59 -11.98 -7.96 -6.55
C GLY A 59 -11.57 -7.58 -7.97
N ALA A 60 -10.26 -7.50 -8.26
CA ALA A 60 -9.74 -7.26 -9.60
C ALA A 60 -9.76 -8.51 -10.49
N HIS A 61 -10.06 -9.69 -9.94
CA HIS A 61 -10.09 -10.97 -10.64
C HIS A 61 -8.80 -11.27 -11.43
N PRO A 62 -7.64 -11.41 -10.75
CA PRO A 62 -6.32 -11.55 -11.38
C PRO A 62 -6.20 -12.75 -12.30
N VAL A 63 -6.94 -13.84 -12.02
CA VAL A 63 -6.97 -15.03 -12.90
C VAL A 63 -7.66 -14.73 -14.23
N ARG A 64 -8.68 -13.86 -14.22
CA ARG A 64 -9.46 -13.50 -15.42
C ARG A 64 -8.78 -12.42 -16.26
N TYR A 65 -8.05 -11.49 -15.62
CA TYR A 65 -7.42 -10.35 -16.27
C TYR A 65 -5.93 -10.19 -15.88
N PRO A 66 -5.09 -11.23 -16.04
CA PRO A 66 -3.75 -11.26 -15.43
C PRO A 66 -2.85 -10.11 -15.88
N GLY A 67 -2.80 -9.81 -17.18
CA GLY A 67 -1.96 -8.73 -17.71
C GLY A 67 -2.40 -7.33 -17.25
N LEU A 68 -3.72 -7.06 -17.26
CA LEU A 68 -4.25 -5.76 -16.81
C LEU A 68 -4.07 -5.56 -15.30
N VAL A 69 -4.24 -6.63 -14.52
CA VAL A 69 -4.03 -6.56 -13.07
C VAL A 69 -2.55 -6.39 -12.74
N LEU A 70 -1.65 -7.09 -13.41
CA LEU A 70 -0.22 -6.91 -13.23
C LEU A 70 0.21 -5.48 -13.57
N LEU A 71 -0.24 -4.96 -14.73
CA LEU A 71 0.06 -3.58 -15.14
C LEU A 71 -0.50 -2.57 -14.14
N GLY A 72 -1.76 -2.74 -13.71
CA GLY A 72 -2.39 -1.87 -12.72
C GLY A 72 -1.64 -1.86 -11.39
N LEU A 73 -1.27 -3.02 -10.87
CA LEU A 73 -0.45 -3.15 -9.66
C LEU A 73 0.89 -2.43 -9.80
N ALA A 74 1.61 -2.66 -10.89
CA ALA A 74 2.92 -2.05 -11.12
C ALA A 74 2.83 -0.52 -11.22
N VAL A 75 1.88 -0.02 -12.00
CA VAL A 75 1.64 1.43 -12.16
C VAL A 75 1.16 2.06 -10.85
N GLY A 76 0.30 1.38 -10.08
CA GLY A 76 -0.18 1.88 -8.80
C GLY A 76 0.88 1.89 -7.70
N ALA A 77 1.76 0.89 -7.65
CA ALA A 77 2.80 0.79 -6.64
C ALA A 77 3.90 1.85 -6.81
N LEU A 78 4.23 2.22 -8.05
CA LEU A 78 5.35 3.10 -8.36
C LEU A 78 5.24 4.50 -7.70
N PRO A 79 4.11 5.24 -7.79
CA PRO A 79 3.96 6.53 -7.12
C PRO A 79 4.23 6.50 -5.62
N MET A 80 3.74 5.45 -4.93
CA MET A 80 3.92 5.31 -3.50
C MET A 80 5.34 4.87 -3.12
N GLY A 81 5.96 4.02 -3.93
CA GLY A 81 7.39 3.72 -3.81
C GLY A 81 8.24 4.98 -3.92
N LEU A 82 7.98 5.82 -4.93
CA LEU A 82 8.68 7.09 -5.13
C LEU A 82 8.41 8.10 -4.00
N PHE A 83 7.17 8.18 -3.52
CA PHE A 83 6.81 9.03 -2.38
C PHE A 83 7.64 8.72 -1.13
N HIS A 84 7.77 7.43 -0.79
CA HIS A 84 8.59 7.00 0.33
C HIS A 84 10.09 7.11 0.07
N ALA A 85 10.55 6.84 -1.16
CA ALA A 85 11.95 7.03 -1.55
C ALA A 85 12.39 8.50 -1.41
N ALA A 86 11.47 9.45 -1.62
CA ALA A 86 11.70 10.87 -1.38
C ALA A 86 11.67 11.27 0.12
N GLY A 87 11.63 10.31 1.05
CA GLY A 87 11.61 10.54 2.50
C GLY A 87 10.26 11.01 3.05
N ARG A 88 9.19 10.98 2.24
CA ARG A 88 7.87 11.47 2.66
C ARG A 88 7.07 10.38 3.36
N THR A 89 6.23 10.82 4.28
CA THR A 89 5.25 9.98 4.99
C THR A 89 3.95 10.74 5.14
N ILE A 90 2.82 10.03 5.12
CA ILE A 90 1.51 10.65 5.32
C ILE A 90 1.31 10.86 6.83
N GLY A 91 1.02 12.10 7.23
CA GLY A 91 0.85 12.49 8.63
C GLY A 91 1.99 13.34 9.20
N THR A 92 2.99 13.71 8.40
CA THR A 92 3.92 14.81 8.75
C THR A 92 3.11 16.10 8.89
N ARG A 93 3.02 16.62 10.12
CA ARG A 93 2.71 18.04 10.32
C ARG A 93 4.00 18.80 10.10
N ASP A 94 3.97 19.77 9.20
CA ASP A 94 5.02 20.79 9.08
C ASP A 94 5.21 21.53 10.42
#